data_AF-A0A7K5CMH3-F1
#
_entry.id   AF-A0A7K5CMH3-F1
#
_cell.length_a   1.000
_cell.length_b   1.000
_cell.length_c   1.000
_cell.angle_alpha   90.00
_cell.angle_beta   90.00
_cell.angle_gamma   90.00
#
_symmetry.space_group_name_H-M   'P 1'
#
loop_
_entity.id
_entity.type
_entity.pdbx_description
1 polymer ?
#
loop_
_entity_poly.entity_id
_entity_poly.type
_entity_poly.pdbx_seq_one_letter_code
_entity_poly.pdbx_strand_id
1 'polypeptide(L)'
;QARVERMEQFQKEKDELDRGCRECQRKLAECLKRMRELELAEPGSARGELERLQAEAQQLRNEERSWESRLEELRKKEKNMPWNVDTLSKDGFSKSVFNVKPEEKEETEEQKEKKHKTFVERYEKQIKHFGMLRRWDDSQKYLSDNPHLVCEETANYLVIWCIDLEVEEKHALMEQVAHQTIVMQFILELAKSLKVDPRACFRQFFTKIKVKNPPGPPKIPPGGCTPMPTGLSPVPLTVPAPQELQKCFDVKDVQMLQDTISKMDPAEAKYHMQRCIDSGLWVPNARDGAERGAGEAPLYEEIRRDGEGSPGQG
;
A
#
# COMPACT_ATOMS: atom_id res chain seq x y z
N GLN A 1 13.50 -12.92 -27.44
CA GLN A 1 13.90 -13.87 -28.49
C GLN A 1 15.36 -13.75 -28.92
N ALA A 2 15.74 -12.77 -29.76
CA ALA A 2 17.04 -12.75 -30.48
C ALA A 2 18.32 -12.78 -29.61
N ARG A 3 18.26 -12.37 -28.34
CA ARG A 3 19.38 -12.51 -27.39
C ARG A 3 19.57 -13.96 -26.94
N VAL A 4 18.47 -14.62 -26.58
CA VAL A 4 18.47 -16.00 -26.08
C VAL A 4 18.91 -16.94 -27.20
N GLU A 5 18.38 -16.75 -28.42
CA GLU A 5 18.76 -17.52 -29.61
C GLU A 5 20.26 -17.38 -29.92
N ARG A 6 20.83 -16.16 -29.82
CA ARG A 6 22.28 -15.95 -30.02
C ARG A 6 23.12 -16.65 -28.96
N MET A 7 22.72 -16.61 -27.69
CA MET A 7 23.45 -17.33 -26.62
C MET A 7 23.31 -18.85 -26.76
N GLU A 8 22.15 -19.35 -27.20
CA GLU A 8 21.93 -20.77 -27.46
C GLU A 8 22.77 -21.26 -28.63
N GLN A 9 22.82 -20.50 -29.72
CA GLN A 9 23.66 -20.81 -30.88
C GLN A 9 25.15 -20.78 -30.52
N PHE A 10 25.56 -19.81 -29.70
CA PHE A 10 26.92 -19.72 -29.18
C PHE A 10 27.29 -20.92 -28.29
N GLN A 11 26.37 -21.36 -27.43
CA GLN A 11 26.56 -22.53 -26.60
C GLN A 11 26.63 -23.83 -27.43
N LYS A 12 25.76 -23.98 -28.44
CA LYS A 12 25.81 -25.11 -29.39
C LYS A 12 27.13 -25.15 -30.16
N GLU A 13 27.61 -24.01 -30.66
CA GLU A 13 28.92 -23.91 -31.33
C GLU A 13 30.05 -24.35 -30.39
N LYS A 14 30.01 -23.93 -29.12
CA LYS A 14 30.98 -24.33 -28.10
C LYS A 14 30.96 -25.83 -27.81
N ASP A 15 29.78 -26.42 -27.65
CA ASP A 15 29.61 -27.84 -27.35
C ASP A 15 30.04 -28.72 -28.54
N GLU A 16 29.75 -28.30 -29.78
CA GLU A 16 30.21 -28.98 -31.00
C GLU A 16 31.72 -28.93 -31.16
N LEU A 17 32.35 -27.78 -30.86
CA LEU A 17 33.81 -27.63 -30.88
C LEU A 17 34.49 -28.49 -29.81
N ASP A 18 33.97 -28.53 -28.59
CA ASP A 18 34.49 -29.38 -27.51
C ASP A 18 34.38 -30.87 -27.88
N ARG A 19 33.24 -31.28 -28.44
CA ARG A 19 33.04 -32.65 -28.93
C ARG A 19 34.01 -33.01 -30.05
N GLY A 20 34.15 -32.15 -31.06
CA GLY A 20 35.08 -32.35 -32.18
C GLY A 20 36.54 -32.46 -31.73
N CYS A 21 36.95 -31.61 -30.79
CA CYS A 21 38.29 -31.63 -30.21
C CYS A 21 38.55 -32.94 -29.44
N ARG A 22 37.62 -33.37 -28.57
CA ARG A 22 37.75 -34.65 -27.83
C ARG A 22 37.76 -35.86 -28.76
N GLU A 23 36.94 -35.86 -29.80
CA GLU A 23 36.91 -36.93 -30.79
C GLU A 23 38.23 -37.04 -31.56
N CYS A 24 38.80 -35.92 -32.00
CA CYS A 24 40.11 -35.89 -32.66
C CYS A 24 41.23 -36.33 -31.72
N GLN A 25 41.22 -35.85 -30.48
CA GLN A 25 42.22 -36.22 -29.48
C GLN A 25 42.19 -37.73 -29.17
N ARG A 26 40.99 -38.32 -29.07
CA ARG A 26 40.83 -39.78 -28.91
C ARG A 26 41.35 -40.56 -30.12
N LYS A 27 40.96 -40.16 -31.33
CA LYS A 27 41.43 -40.80 -32.58
C LYS A 27 42.95 -40.71 -32.72
N LEU A 28 43.55 -39.57 -32.37
CA LEU A 28 44.99 -39.36 -32.38
C LEU A 28 45.68 -40.30 -31.38
N ALA A 29 45.16 -40.41 -30.16
CA ALA A 29 45.69 -41.32 -29.15
C ALA A 29 45.61 -42.79 -29.58
N GLU A 30 44.51 -43.20 -30.22
CA GLU A 30 44.34 -44.54 -30.77
C GLU A 30 45.31 -44.81 -31.93
N CYS A 31 45.50 -43.86 -32.85
CA CYS A 31 46.46 -43.97 -33.95
C CYS A 31 47.90 -44.09 -33.42
N LEU A 32 48.29 -43.26 -32.45
CA LEU A 32 49.62 -43.32 -31.83
C LEU A 32 49.86 -44.61 -31.05
N LYS A 33 48.80 -45.24 -30.51
CA LYS A 33 48.88 -46.55 -29.86
C LYS A 33 49.09 -47.65 -30.90
N ARG A 34 48.31 -47.65 -31.99
CA ARG A 34 48.46 -48.60 -33.10
C ARG A 34 49.81 -48.52 -33.79
N MET A 35 50.36 -47.31 -33.97
CA MET A 35 51.72 -47.13 -34.48
C MET A 35 52.77 -47.81 -33.59
N ARG A 36 52.68 -47.64 -32.26
CA ARG A 36 53.57 -48.31 -31.29
C ARG A 36 53.44 -49.83 -31.30
N GLU A 37 52.22 -50.35 -31.45
CA GLU A 37 51.97 -51.79 -31.53
C GLU A 37 52.57 -52.41 -32.81
N LEU A 38 52.52 -51.70 -33.94
CA LEU A 38 53.10 -52.14 -35.21
C LEU A 38 54.62 -52.03 -35.27
N GLU A 39 55.23 -51.06 -34.57
CA GLU A 39 56.69 -50.96 -34.42
C GLU A 39 57.29 -52.12 -33.61
N LEU A 40 56.50 -52.74 -32.73
CA LEU A 40 56.89 -53.93 -31.94
C LEU A 40 56.69 -55.26 -32.72
N ALA A 41 56.06 -55.22 -33.90
CA ALA A 41 55.80 -56.40 -34.75
C ALA A 41 56.85 -56.57 -35.86
N GLU A 42 56.97 -57.77 -36.46
CA GLU A 42 58.07 -58.13 -37.37
C GLU A 42 58.19 -57.24 -38.66
N PRO A 43 59.41 -57.01 -39.18
CA PRO A 43 59.72 -55.84 -40.04
C PRO A 43 59.28 -55.97 -41.52
N GLY A 44 58.70 -57.09 -41.93
CA GLY A 44 58.54 -57.43 -43.36
C GLY A 44 57.24 -56.97 -44.03
N SER A 45 56.14 -56.81 -43.28
CA SER A 45 54.80 -56.50 -43.83
C SER A 45 54.19 -55.19 -43.32
N ALA A 46 54.73 -54.63 -42.22
CA ALA A 46 54.13 -53.51 -41.50
C ALA A 46 54.47 -52.11 -42.05
N ARG A 47 55.44 -51.98 -42.97
CA ARG A 47 55.96 -50.66 -43.42
C ARG A 47 54.91 -49.80 -44.14
N GLY A 48 54.09 -50.40 -45.00
CA GLY A 48 53.02 -49.68 -45.71
C GLY A 48 51.85 -49.30 -44.81
N GLU A 49 51.56 -50.11 -43.78
CA GLU A 49 50.51 -49.80 -42.79
C GLU A 49 50.96 -48.73 -41.79
N LEU A 50 52.25 -48.74 -41.41
CA LEU A 50 52.87 -47.70 -40.60
C LEU A 50 52.86 -46.34 -41.31
N GLU A 51 53.20 -46.30 -42.60
CA GLU A 51 53.16 -45.07 -43.40
C GLU A 51 51.73 -44.52 -43.55
N ARG A 52 50.73 -45.41 -43.69
CA ARG A 52 49.31 -45.03 -43.70
C ARG A 52 48.86 -44.44 -42.36
N LEU A 53 49.21 -45.08 -41.24
CA LEU A 53 48.89 -44.59 -39.89
C LEU A 53 49.64 -43.31 -39.53
N GLN A 54 50.86 -43.14 -40.05
CA GLN A 54 51.62 -41.90 -39.90
C GLN A 54 50.96 -40.75 -40.67
N ALA A 55 50.46 -41.00 -41.88
CA ALA A 55 49.67 -40.04 -42.64
C ALA A 55 48.35 -39.70 -41.93
N GLU A 56 47.65 -40.70 -41.39
CA GLU A 56 46.40 -40.52 -40.62
C GLU A 56 46.64 -39.72 -39.33
N ALA A 57 47.71 -40.01 -38.58
CA ALA A 57 48.10 -39.25 -37.40
C ALA A 57 48.48 -37.79 -37.74
N GLN A 58 49.13 -37.56 -38.89
CA GLN A 58 49.44 -36.23 -39.36
C GLN A 58 48.19 -35.45 -39.77
N GLN A 59 47.20 -36.11 -40.37
CA GLN A 59 45.89 -35.52 -40.66
C GLN A 59 45.14 -35.16 -39.37
N LEU A 60 45.08 -36.07 -38.40
CA LEU A 60 44.43 -35.84 -37.09
C LEU A 60 45.10 -34.71 -36.30
N ARG A 61 46.42 -34.52 -36.42
CA ARG A 61 47.14 -33.36 -35.84
C ARG A 61 46.76 -32.04 -36.51
N ASN A 62 46.56 -32.04 -37.83
CA ASN A 62 46.11 -30.85 -38.55
C ASN A 62 44.64 -30.52 -38.17
N GLU A 63 43.81 -31.54 -37.99
CA GLU A 63 42.44 -31.39 -37.50
C GLU A 63 42.41 -30.84 -36.07
N GLU A 64 43.22 -31.38 -35.16
CA GLU A 64 43.37 -30.87 -33.79
C GLU A 64 43.77 -29.38 -33.77
N ARG A 65 44.75 -28.99 -34.60
CA ARG A 65 45.13 -27.57 -34.76
C ARG A 65 43.99 -26.71 -35.30
N SER A 66 43.17 -27.25 -36.20
CA SER A 66 42.01 -26.54 -36.74
C SER A 66 40.92 -26.33 -35.68
N TRP A 67 40.71 -27.32 -34.80
CA TRP A 67 39.79 -27.20 -33.67
C TRP A 67 40.30 -26.20 -32.64
N GLU A 68 41.61 -26.21 -32.35
CA GLU A 68 42.24 -25.26 -31.42
C GLU A 68 42.11 -23.81 -31.92
N SER A 69 42.30 -23.58 -33.23
CA SER A 69 42.07 -22.27 -33.85
C SER A 69 40.62 -21.81 -33.70
N ARG A 70 39.64 -22.70 -33.91
CA ARG A 70 38.21 -22.39 -33.75
C ARG A 70 37.83 -22.15 -32.27
N LEU A 71 38.46 -22.86 -31.34
CA LEU A 71 38.27 -22.63 -29.91
C LEU A 71 38.78 -21.24 -29.49
N GLU A 72 39.91 -20.80 -30.03
CA GLU A 72 40.46 -19.48 -29.76
C GLU A 72 39.60 -18.36 -30.38
N GLU A 73 39.02 -18.59 -31.56
CA GLU A 73 38.00 -17.69 -32.12
C GLU A 73 36.76 -17.61 -31.23
N LEU A 74 36.30 -18.75 -30.67
CA LEU A 74 35.18 -18.75 -29.75
C LEU A 74 35.50 -17.99 -28.45
N ARG A 75 36.71 -18.13 -27.89
CA ARG A 75 37.17 -17.31 -26.75
C ARG A 75 37.20 -15.81 -27.05
N LYS A 76 37.58 -15.42 -28.27
CA LYS A 76 37.52 -14.01 -28.71
C LYS A 76 36.07 -13.53 -28.81
N LYS A 77 35.18 -14.37 -29.33
CA LYS A 77 33.74 -14.10 -29.32
C LYS A 77 33.23 -13.95 -27.88
N GLU A 78 33.62 -14.81 -26.93
CA GLU A 78 33.27 -14.71 -25.50
C GLU A 78 33.68 -13.36 -24.90
N LYS A 79 34.92 -12.91 -25.14
CA LYS A 79 35.43 -11.62 -24.65
C LYS A 79 34.70 -10.42 -25.26
N ASN A 80 34.26 -10.55 -26.51
CA ASN A 80 33.54 -9.50 -27.22
C ASN A 80 32.02 -9.58 -27.01
N MET A 81 31.51 -10.55 -26.25
CA MET A 81 30.09 -10.68 -26.00
C MET A 81 29.57 -9.50 -25.16
N PRO A 82 28.43 -8.90 -25.56
CA PRO A 82 27.82 -7.83 -24.78
C PRO A 82 27.41 -8.31 -23.38
N TRP A 83 27.73 -7.50 -22.37
CA TRP A 83 27.27 -7.70 -21.01
C TRP A 83 25.73 -7.62 -20.93
N ASN A 84 25.12 -8.57 -20.23
CA ASN A 84 23.69 -8.64 -19.99
C ASN A 84 23.42 -9.24 -18.60
N VAL A 85 22.16 -9.29 -18.18
CA VAL A 85 21.77 -9.77 -16.83
C VAL A 85 22.31 -11.16 -16.48
N ASP A 86 22.52 -12.03 -17.48
CA ASP A 86 23.03 -13.38 -17.29
C ASP A 86 24.56 -13.47 -17.28
N THR A 87 25.26 -12.45 -17.82
CA THR A 87 26.73 -12.40 -17.85
C THR A 87 27.32 -11.45 -16.81
N LEU A 88 26.56 -10.46 -16.36
CA LEU A 88 27.02 -9.39 -15.47
C LEU A 88 27.09 -9.87 -14.00
N SER A 89 26.13 -10.68 -13.57
CA SER A 89 26.06 -11.16 -12.19
C SER A 89 25.28 -12.45 -12.09
N LYS A 90 25.52 -13.19 -11.00
CA LYS A 90 24.70 -14.33 -10.57
C LYS A 90 24.03 -13.97 -9.26
N ASP A 91 22.86 -14.55 -9.02
CA ASP A 91 22.18 -14.38 -7.74
C ASP A 91 23.04 -14.99 -6.61
N GLY A 92 23.57 -14.13 -5.74
CA GLY A 92 24.43 -14.54 -4.63
C GLY A 92 23.65 -14.89 -3.37
N PHE A 93 22.48 -14.28 -3.18
CA PHE A 93 21.63 -14.49 -2.01
C PHE A 93 20.21 -13.98 -2.30
N SER A 94 19.24 -14.89 -2.20
CA SER A 94 17.82 -14.56 -2.33
C SER A 94 17.05 -15.10 -1.15
N LYS A 95 16.42 -14.18 -0.39
CA LYS A 95 15.57 -14.50 0.75
C LYS A 95 14.36 -13.58 0.75
N SER A 96 13.18 -14.17 0.62
CA SER A 96 11.92 -13.49 0.89
C SER A 96 11.49 -13.73 2.34
N VAL A 97 10.94 -12.70 2.98
CA VAL A 97 10.31 -12.81 4.30
C VAL A 97 8.91 -12.23 4.16
N PHE A 98 7.91 -13.07 4.36
CA PHE A 98 6.51 -12.63 4.35
C PHE A 98 6.05 -12.46 5.80
N ASN A 99 5.46 -11.31 6.10
CA ASN A 99 4.98 -10.98 7.45
C ASN A 99 3.59 -11.57 7.68
N VAL A 100 3.49 -12.91 7.77
CA VAL A 100 2.26 -13.58 8.20
C VAL A 100 2.01 -13.19 9.66
N LYS A 101 0.89 -12.52 9.92
CA LYS A 101 0.51 -12.23 11.31
C LYS A 101 0.19 -13.54 12.03
N PRO A 102 0.73 -13.79 13.23
CA PRO A 102 0.32 -14.92 14.05
C PRO A 102 -1.17 -14.78 14.42
N GLU A 103 -1.89 -15.91 14.46
CA GLU A 103 -3.30 -15.93 14.89
C GLU A 103 -3.44 -15.36 16.31
N GLU A 104 -4.40 -14.45 16.48
CA GLU A 104 -4.76 -13.90 17.78
C GLU A 104 -5.38 -15.01 18.63
N LYS A 105 -4.58 -15.57 19.54
CA LYS A 105 -5.08 -16.44 20.61
C LYS A 105 -5.76 -15.57 21.65
N GLU A 106 -6.92 -15.97 22.13
CA GLU A 106 -7.57 -15.30 23.25
C GLU A 106 -6.66 -15.35 24.49
N GLU A 107 -6.14 -14.17 24.90
CA GLU A 107 -5.35 -14.03 26.11
C GLU A 107 -6.21 -14.37 27.33
N THR A 108 -5.68 -15.17 28.26
CA THR A 108 -6.37 -15.48 29.53
C THR A 108 -6.54 -14.22 30.37
N GLU A 109 -7.57 -14.15 31.21
CA GLU A 109 -7.87 -12.98 32.07
C GLU A 109 -6.66 -12.56 32.93
N GLU A 110 -5.93 -13.54 33.48
CA GLU A 110 -4.70 -13.29 34.26
C GLU A 110 -3.59 -12.64 33.42
N GLN A 111 -3.49 -12.97 32.13
CA GLN A 111 -2.51 -12.35 31.23
C GLN A 111 -2.91 -10.90 30.91
N LYS A 112 -4.21 -10.65 30.68
CA LYS A 112 -4.74 -9.31 30.45
C LYS A 112 -4.50 -8.41 31.66
N GLU A 113 -4.68 -8.91 32.87
CA GLU A 113 -4.41 -8.15 34.10
C GLU A 113 -2.92 -7.80 34.23
N LYS A 114 -2.01 -8.76 34.03
CA LYS A 114 -0.56 -8.51 34.07
C LYS A 114 -0.12 -7.50 33.01
N LYS A 115 -0.66 -7.63 31.80
CA LYS A 115 -0.43 -6.69 30.70
C LYS A 115 -0.95 -5.30 31.05
N HIS A 116 -2.16 -5.20 31.60
CA HIS A 116 -2.75 -3.94 32.04
C HIS A 116 -1.87 -3.26 33.10
N LYS A 117 -1.48 -3.98 34.15
CA LYS A 117 -0.65 -3.45 35.23
C LYS A 117 0.68 -2.90 34.71
N THR A 118 1.41 -3.71 33.96
CA THR A 118 2.73 -3.31 33.42
C THR A 118 2.63 -2.19 32.38
N PHE A 119 1.55 -2.15 31.60
CA PHE A 119 1.29 -1.10 30.62
C PHE A 119 0.99 0.23 31.31
N VAL A 120 0.09 0.22 32.29
CA VAL A 120 -0.28 1.41 33.07
C VAL A 120 0.96 1.95 33.79
N GLU A 121 1.74 1.12 34.47
CA GLU A 121 2.96 1.56 35.16
C GLU A 121 3.97 2.25 34.22
N ARG A 122 4.07 1.79 32.96
CA ARG A 122 4.98 2.38 31.97
C ARG A 122 4.47 3.68 31.35
N TYR A 123 3.16 3.74 31.07
CA TYR A 123 2.58 4.79 30.25
C TYR A 123 1.61 5.71 30.99
N GLU A 124 1.51 5.59 32.31
CA GLU A 124 0.60 6.36 33.17
C GLU A 124 0.57 7.85 32.83
N LYS A 125 1.76 8.46 32.74
CA LYS A 125 1.90 9.90 32.46
C LYS A 125 1.36 10.27 31.08
N GLN A 126 1.54 9.41 30.10
CA GLN A 126 1.06 9.63 28.75
C GLN A 126 -0.45 9.44 28.65
N ILE A 127 -1.00 8.45 29.36
CA ILE A 127 -2.43 8.22 29.46
C ILE A 127 -3.12 9.43 30.12
N LYS A 128 -2.58 9.90 31.26
CA LYS A 128 -3.07 11.11 31.92
C LYS A 128 -2.97 12.34 31.02
N HIS A 129 -1.87 12.50 30.29
CA HIS A 129 -1.72 13.60 29.33
C HIS A 129 -2.80 13.57 28.24
N PHE A 130 -3.04 12.40 27.65
CA PHE A 130 -4.13 12.21 26.69
C PHE A 130 -5.49 12.58 27.30
N GLY A 131 -5.78 12.11 28.53
CA GLY A 131 -7.03 12.40 29.23
C GLY A 131 -7.26 13.90 29.52
N MET A 132 -6.20 14.71 29.57
CA MET A 132 -6.33 16.16 29.75
C MET A 132 -6.58 16.93 28.44
N LEU A 133 -6.44 16.30 27.27
CA LEU A 133 -6.66 16.96 25.98
C LEU A 133 -8.16 17.23 25.74
N ARG A 134 -8.46 18.20 24.86
CA ARG A 134 -9.85 18.51 24.45
C ARG A 134 -10.01 18.61 22.95
N ARG A 135 -9.07 19.28 22.28
CA ARG A 135 -9.16 19.55 20.85
C ARG A 135 -8.91 18.27 20.06
N TRP A 136 -9.75 18.02 19.07
CA TRP A 136 -9.65 16.86 18.19
C TRP A 136 -8.31 16.76 17.47
N ASP A 137 -7.74 17.90 17.04
CA ASP A 137 -6.44 17.94 16.38
C ASP A 137 -5.30 17.52 17.32
N ASP A 138 -5.33 18.01 18.57
CA ASP A 138 -4.32 17.69 19.58
C ASP A 138 -4.39 16.22 19.98
N SER A 139 -5.60 15.70 20.25
CA SER A 139 -5.80 14.28 20.55
C SER A 139 -5.35 13.38 19.39
N GLN A 140 -5.69 13.73 18.15
CA GLN A 140 -5.28 12.96 16.97
C GLN A 140 -3.76 12.97 16.75
N LYS A 141 -3.13 14.13 16.94
CA LYS A 141 -1.66 14.26 16.86
C LYS A 141 -0.99 13.47 17.97
N TYR A 142 -1.48 13.59 19.21
CA TYR A 142 -0.91 12.90 20.36
C TYR A 142 -0.96 11.38 20.23
N LEU A 143 -2.09 10.83 19.75
CA LEU A 143 -2.21 9.39 19.45
C LEU A 143 -1.39 8.96 18.23
N SER A 144 -1.09 9.88 17.30
CA SER A 144 -0.17 9.60 16.19
C SER A 144 1.28 9.51 16.67
N ASP A 145 1.66 10.39 17.60
CA ASP A 145 2.98 10.40 18.23
C ASP A 145 3.13 9.22 19.23
N ASN A 146 2.02 8.73 19.79
CA ASN A 146 1.97 7.63 20.75
C ASN A 146 0.94 6.53 20.37
N PRO A 147 1.16 5.75 19.29
CA PRO A 147 0.17 4.78 18.80
C PRO A 147 -0.13 3.64 19.79
N HIS A 148 0.82 3.32 20.68
CA HIS A 148 0.66 2.26 21.68
C HIS A 148 -0.44 2.56 22.70
N LEU A 149 -0.82 3.83 22.89
CA LEU A 149 -1.91 4.25 23.77
C LEU A 149 -3.30 3.90 23.21
N VAL A 150 -3.42 3.62 21.91
CA VAL A 150 -4.69 3.23 21.30
C VAL A 150 -4.94 1.74 21.57
N CYS A 151 -5.45 1.44 22.76
CA CYS A 151 -5.75 0.08 23.23
C CYS A 151 -6.79 0.09 24.37
N GLU A 152 -7.32 -1.09 24.70
CA GLU A 152 -8.34 -1.25 25.75
C GLU A 152 -7.81 -0.88 27.14
N GLU A 153 -6.53 -1.15 27.41
CA GLU A 153 -5.91 -0.86 28.70
C GLU A 153 -5.92 0.64 29.03
N THR A 154 -5.72 1.50 28.02
CA THR A 154 -5.84 2.95 28.19
C THR A 154 -7.25 3.37 28.54
N ALA A 155 -8.27 2.82 27.86
CA ALA A 155 -9.67 3.13 28.16
C ALA A 155 -10.04 2.71 29.59
N ASN A 156 -9.63 1.52 30.01
CA ASN A 156 -9.88 1.00 31.36
C ASN A 156 -9.24 1.90 32.44
N TYR A 157 -7.99 2.32 32.23
CA TYR A 157 -7.32 3.22 33.15
C TYR A 157 -8.03 4.58 33.27
N LEU A 158 -8.46 5.17 32.14
CA LEU A 158 -9.14 6.46 32.15
C LEU A 158 -10.50 6.39 32.87
N VAL A 159 -11.23 5.28 32.76
CA VAL A 159 -12.48 5.06 33.53
C VAL A 159 -12.20 5.05 35.03
N ILE A 160 -11.19 4.29 35.47
CA ILE A 160 -10.79 4.24 36.89
C ILE A 160 -10.37 5.64 37.36
N TRP A 161 -9.59 6.35 36.54
CA TRP A 161 -9.16 7.69 36.88
C TRP A 161 -10.33 8.68 37.00
N CYS A 162 -11.38 8.56 36.19
CA CYS A 162 -12.61 9.34 36.38
C CYS A 162 -13.26 9.07 37.75
N ILE A 163 -13.30 7.81 38.19
CA ILE A 163 -13.86 7.44 39.51
C ILE A 163 -13.03 8.05 40.63
N ASP A 164 -11.69 7.94 40.56
CA ASP A 164 -10.78 8.52 41.57
C ASP A 164 -10.96 10.04 41.66
N LEU A 165 -11.07 10.73 40.51
CA LEU A 165 -11.29 12.17 40.47
C LEU A 165 -12.65 12.57 41.07
N GLU A 166 -13.67 11.75 40.91
CA GLU A 166 -14.99 11.98 41.51
C GLU A 166 -14.95 11.81 43.03
N VAL A 167 -14.24 10.79 43.53
CA VAL A 167 -14.00 10.58 44.97
C VAL A 167 -13.17 11.71 45.57
N GLU A 168 -12.24 12.28 44.81
CA GLU A 168 -11.44 13.45 45.19
C GLU A 168 -12.18 14.80 45.02
N GLU A 169 -13.47 14.80 44.66
CA GLU A 169 -14.31 15.99 44.43
C GLU A 169 -13.79 16.93 43.31
N LYS A 170 -13.00 16.40 42.36
CA LYS A 170 -12.44 17.14 41.22
C LYS A 170 -13.32 17.04 39.97
N HIS A 171 -14.59 17.42 40.10
CA HIS A 171 -15.61 17.23 39.06
C HIS A 171 -15.25 17.84 37.69
N ALA A 172 -14.69 19.06 37.67
CA ALA A 172 -14.31 19.72 36.42
C ALA A 172 -13.22 18.97 35.65
N LEU A 173 -12.28 18.33 36.36
CA LEU A 173 -11.26 17.51 35.72
C LEU A 173 -11.83 16.14 35.32
N MET A 174 -12.71 15.56 36.12
CA MET A 174 -13.41 14.31 35.79
C MET A 174 -14.17 14.44 34.47
N GLU A 175 -14.95 15.51 34.26
CA GLU A 175 -15.67 15.74 33.00
C GLU A 175 -14.74 15.80 31.79
N GLN A 176 -13.59 16.45 31.96
CA GLN A 176 -12.58 16.58 30.91
C GLN A 176 -11.96 15.21 30.56
N VAL A 177 -11.63 14.41 31.57
CA VAL A 177 -11.10 13.05 31.37
C VAL A 177 -12.16 12.14 30.76
N ALA A 178 -13.40 12.21 31.24
CA ALA A 178 -14.53 11.43 30.72
C ALA A 178 -14.76 11.66 29.23
N HIS A 179 -14.62 12.90 28.75
CA HIS A 179 -14.66 13.20 27.32
C HIS A 179 -13.62 12.38 26.55
N GLN A 180 -12.36 12.36 26.98
CA GLN A 180 -11.31 11.59 26.31
C GLN A 180 -11.47 10.07 26.48
N THR A 181 -12.05 9.61 27.59
CA THR A 181 -12.43 8.21 27.79
C THR A 181 -13.41 7.75 26.73
N ILE A 182 -14.46 8.55 26.48
CA ILE A 182 -15.45 8.29 25.44
C ILE A 182 -14.78 8.27 24.05
N VAL A 183 -13.86 9.20 23.78
CA VAL A 183 -13.09 9.21 22.52
C VAL A 183 -12.34 7.91 22.30
N MET A 184 -11.63 7.40 23.32
CA MET A 184 -10.91 6.13 23.22
C MET A 184 -11.88 4.95 23.01
N GLN A 185 -13.00 4.91 23.73
CA GLN A 185 -14.02 3.86 23.59
C GLN A 185 -14.61 3.82 22.17
N PHE A 186 -14.96 4.98 21.59
CA PHE A 186 -15.46 5.03 20.21
C PHE A 186 -14.41 4.57 19.19
N ILE A 187 -13.13 4.88 19.39
CA ILE A 187 -12.05 4.40 18.51
C ILE A 187 -12.00 2.86 18.55
N LEU A 188 -12.06 2.27 19.75
CA LEU A 188 -12.05 0.82 19.94
C LEU A 188 -13.33 0.15 19.38
N GLU A 189 -14.48 0.78 19.54
CA GLU A 189 -15.76 0.30 18.98
C GLU A 189 -15.75 0.34 17.44
N LEU A 190 -15.22 1.42 16.85
CA LEU A 190 -15.05 1.53 15.40
C LEU A 190 -14.11 0.41 14.88
N ALA A 191 -13.02 0.15 15.60
CA ALA A 191 -12.06 -0.91 15.24
C ALA A 191 -12.71 -2.30 15.26
N LYS A 192 -13.50 -2.59 16.32
CA LYS A 192 -14.28 -3.83 16.44
C LYS A 192 -15.29 -3.97 15.30
N SER A 193 -16.02 -2.90 14.96
CA SER A 193 -17.00 -2.92 13.87
C SER A 193 -16.36 -3.16 12.50
N LEU A 194 -15.13 -2.66 12.29
CA LEU A 194 -14.39 -2.80 11.04
C LEU A 194 -13.49 -4.05 11.00
N LYS A 195 -13.36 -4.79 12.11
CA LYS A 195 -12.43 -5.92 12.27
C LYS A 195 -10.97 -5.57 11.90
N VAL A 196 -10.55 -4.37 12.28
CA VAL A 196 -9.18 -3.88 12.08
C VAL A 196 -8.57 -3.49 13.42
N ASP A 197 -7.25 -3.50 13.50
CA ASP A 197 -6.54 -3.01 14.68
C ASP A 197 -6.87 -1.51 14.91
N PRO A 198 -7.20 -1.10 16.15
CA PRO A 198 -7.60 0.28 16.44
C PRO A 198 -6.52 1.32 16.12
N ARG A 199 -5.24 0.94 16.15
CA ARG A 199 -4.10 1.79 15.77
C ARG A 199 -4.05 2.07 14.28
N ALA A 200 -4.68 1.23 13.46
CA ALA A 200 -4.78 1.45 12.02
C ALA A 200 -5.96 2.37 11.65
N CYS A 201 -7.03 2.40 12.44
CA CYS A 201 -8.28 3.11 12.08
C CYS A 201 -8.58 4.36 12.90
N PHE A 202 -7.87 4.65 14.00
CA PHE A 202 -8.19 5.81 14.86
C PHE A 202 -8.23 7.15 14.11
N ARG A 203 -7.42 7.35 13.07
CA ARG A 203 -7.47 8.57 12.25
C ARG A 203 -8.81 8.75 11.52
N GLN A 204 -9.42 7.65 11.09
CA GLN A 204 -10.72 7.68 10.39
C GLN A 204 -11.85 8.14 11.32
N PHE A 205 -11.74 7.82 12.62
CA PHE A 205 -12.66 8.33 13.64
C PHE A 205 -12.64 9.86 13.71
N PHE A 206 -11.46 10.46 13.83
CA PHE A 206 -11.33 11.93 13.89
C PHE A 206 -11.79 12.60 12.59
N THR A 207 -11.57 11.99 11.43
CA THR A 207 -12.12 12.48 10.15
C THR A 207 -13.65 12.51 10.17
N LYS A 208 -14.31 11.42 10.62
CA LYS A 208 -15.77 11.34 10.69
C LYS A 208 -16.38 12.33 11.68
N ILE A 209 -15.73 12.57 12.83
CA ILE A 209 -16.22 13.53 13.82
C ILE A 209 -16.08 14.97 13.35
N LYS A 210 -14.94 15.33 12.73
CA LYS A 210 -14.70 16.70 12.23
C LYS A 210 -15.67 17.09 11.11
N VAL A 211 -16.13 16.14 10.31
CA VAL A 211 -17.14 16.39 9.26
C VAL A 211 -18.54 16.59 9.85
N LYS A 212 -18.89 15.88 10.93
CA LYS A 212 -20.20 16.03 11.61
C LYS A 212 -20.29 17.25 12.52
N ASN A 213 -19.15 17.71 13.07
CA ASN A 213 -19.03 18.94 13.85
C ASN A 213 -17.88 19.77 13.27
N PRO A 214 -18.11 20.59 12.24
CA PRO A 214 -17.06 21.41 11.65
C PRO A 214 -16.47 22.33 12.74
N PRO A 215 -15.14 22.48 12.79
CA PRO A 215 -14.53 23.41 13.74
C PRO A 215 -15.10 24.80 13.47
N GLY A 216 -15.71 25.40 14.49
CA GLY A 216 -16.17 26.79 14.42
C GLY A 216 -15.03 27.71 14.00
N PRO A 217 -15.35 28.87 13.38
CA PRO A 217 -14.34 29.76 12.83
C PRO A 217 -13.27 30.11 13.87
N PRO A 218 -11.99 30.21 13.47
CA PRO A 218 -10.91 30.52 14.38
C PRO A 218 -11.20 31.85 15.09
N LYS A 219 -11.22 31.83 16.43
CA LYS A 219 -11.36 33.04 17.23
C LYS A 219 -10.09 33.87 17.09
N ILE A 220 -10.15 34.94 16.30
CA ILE A 220 -9.09 35.94 16.18
C ILE A 220 -9.05 36.74 17.50
N PRO A 221 -7.90 36.88 18.17
CA PRO A 221 -7.78 37.72 19.37
C PRO A 221 -7.98 39.20 19.02
N PRO A 222 -8.64 40.01 19.88
CA PRO A 222 -8.86 41.42 19.60
C PRO A 222 -7.57 42.22 19.86
N GLY A 223 -6.95 42.72 18.80
CA GLY A 223 -5.95 43.80 18.87
C GLY A 223 -4.63 43.49 18.18
N GLY A 224 -4.43 44.07 17.00
CA GLY A 224 -3.13 44.09 16.31
C GLY A 224 -3.26 44.60 14.88
N CYS A 225 -3.04 45.90 14.68
CA CYS A 225 -3.04 46.58 13.38
C CYS A 225 -1.89 46.11 12.48
N THR A 226 -2.16 45.88 11.19
CA THR A 226 -1.24 46.24 10.08
C THR A 226 -2.04 46.42 8.77
N PRO A 227 -1.52 47.21 7.80
CA PRO A 227 -2.32 48.05 6.93
C PRO A 227 -2.72 47.39 5.60
N MET A 228 -3.85 47.84 5.05
CA MET A 228 -4.24 47.60 3.65
C MET A 228 -3.37 48.45 2.72
N PRO A 229 -3.10 47.94 1.50
CA PRO A 229 -3.55 48.71 0.35
C PRO A 229 -4.26 47.84 -0.71
N THR A 230 -5.46 48.31 -1.06
CA THR A 230 -6.07 48.34 -2.40
C THR A 230 -6.16 47.06 -3.24
N GLY A 231 -7.39 46.54 -3.41
CA GLY A 231 -7.72 45.63 -4.51
C GLY A 231 -9.07 44.92 -4.41
N LEU A 232 -10.16 45.63 -4.75
CA LEU A 232 -11.39 45.11 -5.39
C LEU A 232 -12.18 43.92 -4.75
N SER A 233 -13.24 44.29 -4.00
CA SER A 233 -14.60 43.69 -3.90
C SER A 233 -14.83 42.24 -3.39
N PRO A 234 -16.05 41.84 -2.97
CA PRO A 234 -17.15 42.53 -2.27
C PRO A 234 -17.49 41.87 -0.90
N VAL A 235 -18.10 42.60 0.02
CA VAL A 235 -18.75 42.00 1.21
C VAL A 235 -20.13 41.46 0.77
N PRO A 236 -20.59 40.31 1.28
CA PRO A 236 -21.46 40.40 2.44
C PRO A 236 -21.13 39.35 3.52
N LEU A 237 -21.07 39.82 4.77
CA LEU A 237 -21.38 38.99 5.93
C LEU A 237 -22.67 38.24 5.64
N THR A 238 -22.64 36.92 5.75
CA THR A 238 -23.83 36.07 5.73
C THR A 238 -24.84 36.58 6.74
N VAL A 239 -25.91 37.20 6.25
CA VAL A 239 -27.10 37.47 7.05
C VAL A 239 -27.74 36.10 7.36
N PRO A 240 -27.91 35.71 8.62
CA PRO A 240 -28.59 34.47 8.97
C PRO A 240 -30.04 34.53 8.48
N ALA A 241 -30.62 33.36 8.15
CA ALA A 241 -32.02 33.30 7.77
C ALA A 241 -32.90 33.91 8.89
N PRO A 242 -33.99 34.62 8.55
CA PRO A 242 -34.91 35.18 9.53
C PRO A 242 -35.31 34.11 10.54
N GLN A 243 -35.30 34.44 11.83
CA GLN A 243 -35.64 33.49 12.91
C GLN A 243 -37.01 32.84 12.73
N GLU A 244 -37.93 33.49 12.00
CA GLU A 244 -39.24 32.97 11.68
C GLU A 244 -39.17 31.77 10.72
N LEU A 245 -38.31 31.80 9.71
CA LEU A 245 -38.09 30.68 8.80
C LEU A 245 -37.45 29.49 9.52
N GLN A 246 -36.47 29.76 10.41
CA GLN A 246 -35.82 28.72 11.20
C GLN A 246 -36.83 27.95 12.07
N LYS A 247 -37.75 28.67 12.73
CA LYS A 247 -38.82 28.06 13.54
C LYS A 247 -39.74 27.19 12.69
N CYS A 248 -40.08 27.59 11.47
CA CYS A 248 -40.93 26.78 10.58
C CYS A 248 -40.31 25.41 10.28
N PHE A 249 -38.98 25.34 10.11
CA PHE A 249 -38.27 24.08 9.87
C PHE A 249 -38.14 23.22 11.14
N ASP A 250 -37.98 23.84 12.32
CA ASP A 250 -37.90 23.12 13.60
C ASP A 250 -39.22 22.41 13.94
N VAL A 251 -40.37 23.05 13.66
CA VAL A 251 -41.70 22.44 13.88
C VAL A 251 -42.25 21.65 12.69
N LYS A 252 -41.56 21.67 11.54
CA LYS A 252 -41.97 20.99 10.28
C LYS A 252 -43.40 21.36 9.82
N ASP A 253 -43.80 22.61 10.02
CA ASP A 253 -45.13 23.10 9.65
C ASP A 253 -45.09 23.80 8.28
N VAL A 254 -45.70 23.15 7.29
CA VAL A 254 -45.75 23.60 5.89
C VAL A 254 -46.66 24.82 5.71
N GLN A 255 -47.73 24.95 6.50
CA GLN A 255 -48.62 26.11 6.40
C GLN A 255 -47.98 27.35 7.01
N MET A 256 -47.31 27.21 8.16
CA MET A 256 -46.51 28.29 8.75
C MET A 256 -45.41 28.78 7.79
N LEU A 257 -44.77 27.85 7.07
CA LEU A 257 -43.75 28.19 6.08
C LEU A 257 -44.35 29.00 4.91
N GLN A 258 -45.51 28.57 4.37
CA GLN A 258 -46.20 29.27 3.29
C GLN A 258 -46.68 30.67 3.69
N ASP A 259 -47.19 30.82 4.91
CA ASP A 259 -47.62 32.11 5.47
C ASP A 259 -46.44 33.06 5.69
N THR A 260 -45.30 32.54 6.14
CA THR A 260 -44.07 33.32 6.35
C THR A 260 -43.50 33.79 5.03
N ILE A 261 -43.48 32.92 4.00
CA ILE A 261 -43.04 33.26 2.64
C ILE A 261 -43.94 34.33 2.01
N SER A 262 -45.24 34.23 2.23
CA SER A 262 -46.22 35.17 1.65
C SER A 262 -46.14 36.58 2.25
N LYS A 263 -45.51 36.72 3.42
CA LYS A 263 -45.31 38.01 4.12
C LYS A 263 -43.93 38.64 3.83
N MET A 264 -43.02 37.91 3.20
CA MET A 264 -41.67 38.38 2.85
C MET A 264 -41.62 38.91 1.41
N ASP A 265 -40.58 39.68 1.10
CA ASP A 265 -40.34 40.14 -0.27
C ASP A 265 -40.09 38.93 -1.20
N PRO A 266 -40.70 38.89 -2.41
CA PRO A 266 -40.58 37.75 -3.31
C PRO A 266 -39.14 37.40 -3.70
N ALA A 267 -38.23 38.39 -3.77
CA ALA A 267 -36.82 38.15 -4.10
C ALA A 267 -36.06 37.52 -2.92
N GLU A 268 -36.37 37.94 -1.70
CA GLU A 268 -35.79 37.42 -0.46
C GLU A 268 -36.29 36.00 -0.15
N ALA A 269 -37.59 35.76 -0.33
CA ALA A 269 -38.20 34.45 -0.21
C ALA A 269 -37.57 33.43 -1.18
N LYS A 270 -37.35 33.83 -2.44
CA LYS A 270 -36.70 32.97 -3.45
C LYS A 270 -35.25 32.67 -3.07
N TYR A 271 -34.51 33.66 -2.56
CA TYR A 271 -33.12 33.48 -2.12
C TYR A 271 -33.01 32.46 -0.99
N HIS A 272 -33.85 32.56 0.04
CA HIS A 272 -33.83 31.63 1.16
C HIS A 272 -34.36 30.24 0.78
N MET A 273 -35.40 30.15 -0.05
CA MET A 273 -35.96 28.87 -0.48
C MET A 273 -34.96 28.07 -1.32
N GLN A 274 -34.26 28.72 -2.26
CA GLN A 274 -33.23 28.07 -3.06
C GLN A 274 -32.10 27.52 -2.18
N ARG A 275 -31.69 28.30 -1.17
CA ARG A 275 -30.67 27.88 -0.22
C ARG A 275 -31.08 26.68 0.63
N CYS A 276 -32.35 26.61 1.03
CA CYS A 276 -32.91 25.46 1.75
C CYS A 276 -32.95 24.18 0.89
N ILE A 277 -33.18 24.33 -0.42
CA ILE A 277 -33.12 23.23 -1.39
C ILE A 277 -31.67 22.76 -1.58
N ASP A 278 -30.76 23.71 -1.81
CA ASP A 278 -29.34 23.42 -2.04
C ASP A 278 -28.65 22.80 -0.80
N SER A 279 -29.12 23.13 0.40
CA SER A 279 -28.65 22.53 1.65
C SER A 279 -29.36 21.22 2.02
N GLY A 280 -30.30 20.75 1.19
CA GLY A 280 -31.07 19.54 1.44
C GLY A 280 -32.04 19.63 2.63
N LEU A 281 -32.33 20.84 3.11
CA LEU A 281 -33.24 21.10 4.23
C LEU A 281 -34.72 21.07 3.78
N TRP A 282 -34.98 21.22 2.49
CA TRP A 282 -36.31 21.21 1.88
C TRP A 282 -36.33 20.56 0.49
N VAL A 283 -37.35 19.75 0.20
CA VAL A 283 -37.53 19.10 -1.12
C VAL A 283 -38.83 19.60 -1.76
N PRO A 284 -38.76 20.30 -2.91
CA PRO A 284 -39.96 20.71 -3.64
C PRO A 284 -40.70 19.48 -4.20
N ASN A 285 -42.02 19.41 -3.99
CA ASN A 285 -42.92 18.32 -4.40
C ASN A 285 -42.66 16.93 -3.78
N ALA A 286 -42.98 16.78 -2.50
CA ALA A 286 -43.05 15.50 -1.80
C ALA A 286 -44.27 14.62 -2.18
N ARG A 287 -44.94 14.85 -3.33
CA ARG A 287 -46.17 14.11 -3.70
C ARG A 287 -46.02 12.95 -4.68
N ASP A 288 -44.83 12.67 -5.21
CA ASP A 288 -44.59 11.50 -6.09
C ASP A 288 -43.44 10.58 -5.65
N GLY A 289 -43.31 10.32 -4.34
CA GLY A 289 -42.21 9.49 -3.82
C GLY A 289 -42.53 8.64 -2.60
N ALA A 290 -43.80 8.47 -2.25
CA ALA A 290 -44.21 7.55 -1.19
C ALA A 290 -44.47 6.16 -1.78
N GLU A 291 -43.41 5.42 -2.09
CA GLU A 291 -43.31 3.95 -1.99
C GLU A 291 -41.99 3.44 -2.58
N ARG A 292 -40.95 3.38 -1.73
CA ARG A 292 -40.08 2.21 -1.61
C ARG A 292 -39.15 2.40 -0.42
N GLY A 293 -39.59 1.83 0.70
CA GLY A 293 -38.79 1.65 1.89
C GLY A 293 -37.62 0.69 1.67
N ALA A 294 -36.66 0.83 2.58
CA ALA A 294 -35.65 -0.12 3.02
C ALA A 294 -35.63 -1.50 2.33
N GLY A 295 -34.49 -1.83 1.72
CA GLY A 295 -34.17 -3.21 1.34
C GLY A 295 -32.86 -3.32 0.57
N GLU A 296 -31.87 -3.95 1.21
CA GLU A 296 -30.72 -4.65 0.64
C GLU A 296 -29.56 -3.86 -0.01
N ALA A 297 -28.37 -4.15 0.53
CA ALA A 297 -27.07 -3.86 -0.08
C ALA A 297 -26.80 -4.80 -1.27
N PRO A 298 -26.01 -4.38 -2.27
CA PRO A 298 -25.28 -5.31 -3.10
C PRO A 298 -23.79 -5.35 -2.73
N LEU A 299 -23.39 -6.58 -2.42
CA LEU A 299 -22.07 -7.15 -2.31
C LEU A 299 -21.26 -6.99 -3.62
N TYR A 300 -19.93 -7.09 -3.51
CA TYR A 300 -18.96 -7.13 -4.60
C TYR A 300 -19.30 -8.19 -5.67
N GLU A 301 -18.96 -7.92 -6.94
CA GLU A 301 -18.24 -8.90 -7.77
C GLU A 301 -17.50 -8.23 -8.94
N GLU A 302 -16.19 -8.49 -9.01
CA GLU A 302 -15.34 -8.28 -10.18
C GLU A 302 -15.85 -9.18 -11.33
N ILE A 303 -15.62 -8.79 -12.59
CA ILE A 303 -14.98 -9.65 -13.61
C ILE A 303 -14.79 -8.90 -14.96
N ARG A 304 -13.53 -8.93 -15.41
CA ARG A 304 -12.97 -8.94 -16.78
C ARG A 304 -13.12 -7.72 -17.69
N ARG A 305 -11.97 -7.04 -17.82
CA ARG A 305 -11.44 -6.47 -19.06
C ARG A 305 -11.34 -7.56 -20.14
N ASP A 306 -11.95 -7.28 -21.29
CA ASP A 306 -11.51 -7.57 -22.66
C ASP A 306 -12.23 -6.48 -23.48
N GLY A 307 -11.63 -5.59 -24.27
CA GLY A 307 -10.59 -5.82 -25.27
C GLY A 307 -11.26 -5.80 -26.65
N GLU A 308 -10.79 -4.92 -27.55
CA GLU A 308 -11.22 -4.71 -28.94
C GLU A 308 -12.47 -3.82 -29.14
N GLY A 309 -12.48 -2.77 -29.96
CA GLY A 309 -11.56 -2.41 -31.04
C GLY A 309 -12.41 -1.94 -32.21
N SER A 310 -12.51 -0.63 -32.42
CA SER A 310 -12.93 -0.06 -33.70
C SER A 310 -11.99 1.08 -34.03
N PRO A 311 -11.46 1.07 -35.26
CA PRO A 311 -11.51 2.29 -36.04
C PRO A 311 -12.08 2.02 -37.43
N GLY A 312 -12.91 2.95 -37.88
CA GLY A 312 -13.31 3.02 -39.27
C GLY A 312 -12.28 3.72 -40.15
N GLN A 313 -12.50 3.53 -41.45
CA GLN A 313 -12.04 4.30 -42.62
C GLN A 313 -10.61 4.07 -43.13
N GLY A 314 -10.55 3.76 -44.43
CA GLY A 314 -9.34 3.64 -45.25
C GLY A 314 -9.49 2.57 -46.32
#